data_AF-A0A396QK76-F1
#
_entry.id   AF-A0A396QK76-F1
#
_cell.length_a   1.000
_cell.length_b   1.000
_cell.length_c   1.000
_cell.angle_alpha   90.00
_cell.angle_beta   90.00
_cell.angle_gamma   90.00
#
_symmetry.space_group_name_H-M   'P 1'
#
loop_
_entity.id
_entity.type
_entity.pdbx_description
1 polymer ?
#
loop_
_entity_poly.entity_id
_entity_poly.type
_entity_poly.pdbx_seq_one_letter_code
_entity_poly.pdbx_strand_id
1 'polypeptide(L)'
;MLSGSCSDIVRSNYLIKDEKDFDKIKFKGLDTGRFPYLIKYCEAYKQYTGADTFPTMSAPWTLAGNLYGVDNLIMATMEDPEFVTEFLNRIVDDFHAPMFRALAEVLPGFATMSLADAFASVPVVTPKIVREFIKPSLERELEKLNMPGIVLQDTAFFGTAQLTGTDRKEYEDFIVWSNNMFFCIDPDLTELTPEYARRVATEHGVPLMAGIAAKQVESAP
;
A
#
# COMPACT_ATOMS: atom_id res chain seq x y z
N MET A 1 -7.35 10.58 30.21
CA MET A 1 -7.51 9.39 29.35
C MET A 1 -7.56 9.88 27.92
N LEU A 2 -6.42 9.80 27.22
CA LEU A 2 -6.34 10.09 25.79
C LEU A 2 -6.80 8.84 25.06
N SER A 3 -7.99 8.88 24.48
CA SER A 3 -8.51 7.84 23.60
C SER A 3 -7.75 7.92 22.27
N GLY A 4 -6.64 7.19 22.18
CA GLY A 4 -5.81 7.08 21.00
C GLY A 4 -6.40 6.14 19.94
N SER A 5 -7.51 6.53 19.31
CA SER A 5 -7.79 6.06 17.96
C SER A 5 -7.25 7.09 16.97
N CYS A 6 -6.50 6.64 15.97
CA CYS A 6 -6.03 7.45 14.85
C CYS A 6 -7.27 8.07 14.18
N SER A 7 -7.55 9.34 14.48
CA SER A 7 -8.85 10.00 14.25
C SER A 7 -8.69 11.23 13.37
N ASP A 8 -8.35 11.02 12.10
CA ASP A 8 -8.34 12.10 11.08
C ASP A 8 -9.38 11.90 9.97
N ILE A 9 -10.09 10.77 9.91
CA ILE A 9 -11.13 10.53 8.90
C ILE A 9 -12.49 10.44 9.58
N VAL A 10 -13.34 11.45 9.35
CA VAL A 10 -14.75 11.43 9.73
C VAL A 10 -15.47 10.41 8.84
N ARG A 11 -15.61 9.17 9.32
CA ARG A 11 -16.24 8.04 8.59
C ARG A 11 -17.75 8.18 8.37
N SER A 12 -18.35 9.32 8.71
CA SER A 12 -19.78 9.58 8.51
C SER A 12 -20.12 10.27 7.18
N ASN A 13 -19.13 10.75 6.41
CA ASN A 13 -19.36 11.34 5.09
C ASN A 13 -18.12 11.18 4.19
N TYR A 14 -18.13 10.13 3.38
CA TYR A 14 -17.08 9.82 2.41
C TYR A 14 -17.05 10.81 1.22
N LEU A 15 -15.86 11.02 0.64
CA LEU A 15 -15.65 11.97 -0.45
C LEU A 15 -16.30 11.49 -1.75
N ILE A 16 -16.18 10.19 -2.00
CA ILE A 16 -16.75 9.48 -3.13
C ILE A 16 -18.01 8.77 -2.63
N LYS A 17 -19.10 8.86 -3.40
CA LYS A 17 -20.37 8.18 -3.13
C LYS A 17 -20.85 7.36 -4.32
N ASP A 18 -20.60 7.85 -5.53
CA ASP A 18 -20.90 7.20 -6.79
C ASP A 18 -19.96 7.73 -7.90
N GLU A 19 -20.12 7.24 -9.13
CA GLU A 19 -19.28 7.59 -10.28
C GLU A 19 -19.24 9.10 -10.58
N LYS A 20 -20.28 9.86 -10.23
CA LYS A 20 -20.34 11.31 -10.49
C LYS A 20 -19.32 12.07 -9.66
N ASP A 21 -18.78 11.43 -8.61
CA ASP A 21 -17.74 11.99 -7.78
C ASP A 21 -16.32 11.70 -8.29
N PHE A 22 -16.14 10.90 -9.35
CA PHE A 22 -14.80 10.54 -9.86
C PHE A 22 -13.98 11.75 -10.30
N ASP A 23 -14.61 12.82 -10.78
CA ASP A 23 -13.91 14.08 -11.13
C ASP A 23 -13.20 14.74 -9.93
N LYS A 24 -13.52 14.33 -8.70
CA LYS A 24 -12.82 14.79 -7.48
C LYS A 24 -11.44 14.13 -7.32
N ILE A 25 -11.21 12.97 -7.95
CA ILE A 25 -9.97 12.21 -7.89
C ILE A 25 -9.00 12.82 -8.89
N LYS A 26 -8.24 13.82 -8.44
CA LYS A 26 -7.33 14.54 -9.32
C LYS A 26 -6.13 15.09 -8.59
N PHE A 27 -4.95 14.86 -9.16
CA PHE A 27 -3.74 15.53 -8.71
C PHE A 27 -3.78 17.01 -9.11
N LYS A 28 -3.58 17.90 -8.14
CA LYS A 28 -3.72 19.36 -8.32
C LYS A 28 -2.38 20.12 -8.26
N GLY A 29 -1.26 19.41 -8.22
CA GLY A 29 0.07 20.00 -8.10
C GLY A 29 0.69 19.82 -6.72
N LEU A 30 2.02 19.95 -6.68
CA LEU A 30 2.84 19.77 -5.48
C LEU A 30 2.76 20.93 -4.49
N ASP A 31 2.12 22.04 -4.87
CA ASP A 31 1.84 23.19 -4.01
C ASP A 31 0.57 22.99 -3.14
N THR A 32 -0.12 21.87 -3.33
CA THR A 32 -1.37 21.56 -2.62
C THR A 32 -1.20 20.58 -1.46
N GLY A 33 -2.11 20.65 -0.49
CA GLY A 33 -2.20 19.69 0.61
C GLY A 33 -0.91 19.60 1.44
N ARG A 34 -0.40 18.38 1.64
CA ARG A 34 0.80 18.10 2.45
C ARG A 34 2.09 18.01 1.62
N PHE A 35 2.03 18.06 0.29
CA PHE A 35 3.22 17.92 -0.58
C PHE A 35 4.33 18.93 -0.29
N PRO A 36 4.05 20.24 -0.04
CA PRO A 36 5.12 21.19 0.26
C PRO A 36 5.91 20.83 1.53
N TYR A 37 5.24 20.20 2.50
CA TYR A 37 5.89 19.73 3.73
C TYR A 37 6.68 18.44 3.49
N LEU A 38 6.14 17.51 2.70
CA LEU A 38 6.82 16.26 2.33
C LEU A 38 8.13 16.54 1.58
N ILE A 39 8.11 17.46 0.63
CA ILE A 39 9.31 17.83 -0.14
C ILE A 39 10.37 18.44 0.78
N LYS A 40 9.99 19.41 1.64
CA LYS A 40 10.90 19.99 2.64
C LYS A 40 11.46 18.95 3.60
N TYR A 41 10.66 17.96 3.98
CA TYR A 41 11.13 16.86 4.80
C TYR A 41 12.20 16.04 4.07
N CYS A 42 11.99 15.70 2.80
CA CYS A 42 12.96 14.98 1.99
C CYS A 42 14.29 15.76 1.86
N GLU A 43 14.21 17.06 1.59
CA GLU A 43 15.38 17.95 1.53
C GLU A 43 16.14 17.98 2.85
N ALA A 44 15.44 18.17 3.97
CA ALA A 44 16.04 18.19 5.30
C ALA A 44 16.68 16.84 5.64
N TYR A 45 15.99 15.72 5.37
CA TYR A 45 16.51 14.39 5.62
C TYR A 45 17.82 14.15 4.84
N LYS A 46 17.87 14.53 3.56
CA LYS A 46 19.08 14.45 2.75
C LYS A 46 20.21 15.31 3.32
N GLN A 47 19.90 16.55 3.72
CA GLN A 47 20.87 17.46 4.32
C GLN A 47 21.51 16.88 5.59
N TYR A 48 20.73 16.24 6.45
CA TYR A 48 21.22 15.73 7.75
C TYR A 48 21.83 14.33 7.69
N THR A 49 21.40 13.48 6.74
CA THR A 49 21.83 12.06 6.69
C THR A 49 22.72 11.73 5.49
N GLY A 50 22.70 12.56 4.44
CA GLY A 50 23.32 12.26 3.15
C GLY A 50 22.56 11.23 2.31
N ALA A 51 21.48 10.64 2.82
CA ALA A 51 20.66 9.64 2.12
C ALA A 51 19.39 10.27 1.54
N ASP A 52 18.96 9.80 0.37
CA ASP A 52 17.68 10.19 -0.20
C ASP A 52 16.53 9.51 0.57
N THR A 53 15.38 10.18 0.62
CA THR A 53 14.15 9.63 1.18
C THR A 53 12.97 10.07 0.33
N PHE A 54 11.97 9.22 0.21
CA PHE A 54 10.80 9.46 -0.63
C PHE A 54 9.53 9.23 0.19
N PRO A 55 8.46 10.01 -0.06
CA PRO A 55 7.19 9.81 0.64
C PRO A 55 6.61 8.42 0.36
N THR A 56 6.10 7.77 1.40
CA THR A 56 5.22 6.60 1.26
C THR A 56 3.77 7.08 1.14
N MET A 57 3.07 6.59 0.12
CA MET A 57 1.68 6.95 -0.17
C MET A 57 0.75 5.76 0.12
N SER A 58 -0.55 6.00 0.26
CA SER A 58 -1.51 4.87 0.30
C SER A 58 -1.56 4.21 -1.07
N ALA A 59 -1.57 2.88 -1.12
CA ALA A 59 -1.84 2.15 -2.35
C ALA A 59 -3.28 2.42 -2.85
N PRO A 60 -3.60 2.15 -4.14
CA PRO A 60 -4.92 2.45 -4.70
C PRO A 60 -6.09 1.88 -3.90
N TRP A 61 -5.99 0.64 -3.44
CA TRP A 61 -7.04 -0.02 -2.65
C TRP A 61 -7.26 0.66 -1.30
N THR A 62 -6.19 0.89 -0.53
CA THR A 62 -6.29 1.62 0.74
C THR A 62 -6.78 3.05 0.56
N LEU A 63 -6.35 3.75 -0.49
CA LEU A 63 -6.84 5.10 -0.78
C LEU A 63 -8.34 5.07 -1.13
N ALA A 64 -8.79 4.13 -1.96
CA ALA A 64 -10.21 3.94 -2.26
C ALA A 64 -11.03 3.68 -0.98
N GLY A 65 -10.55 2.81 -0.10
CA GLY A 65 -11.21 2.52 1.18
C GLY A 65 -11.29 3.75 2.10
N ASN A 66 -10.31 4.64 2.07
CA ASN A 66 -10.37 5.91 2.82
C ASN A 66 -11.36 6.91 2.19
N LEU A 67 -11.51 6.90 0.86
CA LEU A 67 -12.34 7.85 0.12
C LEU A 67 -13.81 7.46 0.01
N TYR A 68 -14.12 6.15 0.06
CA TYR A 68 -15.45 5.56 -0.15
C TYR A 68 -15.96 4.74 1.05
N GLY A 69 -15.05 4.37 1.96
CA GLY A 69 -15.30 3.45 3.06
C GLY A 69 -14.92 2.02 2.69
N VAL A 70 -14.09 1.38 3.52
CA VAL A 70 -13.57 0.01 3.26
C VAL A 70 -14.70 -1.02 3.18
N ASP A 71 -15.70 -0.94 4.06
CA ASP A 71 -16.84 -1.87 4.03
C ASP A 71 -17.66 -1.70 2.75
N ASN A 72 -17.93 -0.45 2.34
CA ASN A 72 -18.62 -0.14 1.09
C ASN A 72 -17.83 -0.63 -0.13
N LEU A 73 -16.51 -0.45 -0.12
CA LEU A 73 -15.62 -0.89 -1.19
C LEU A 73 -15.65 -2.41 -1.33
N ILE A 74 -15.54 -3.14 -0.22
CA ILE A 74 -15.62 -4.62 -0.22
C ILE A 74 -16.98 -5.08 -0.75
N MET A 75 -18.09 -4.49 -0.30
CA MET A 75 -19.43 -4.82 -0.81
C MET A 75 -19.55 -4.52 -2.31
N ALA A 76 -19.01 -3.38 -2.77
CA ALA A 76 -19.01 -3.01 -4.17
C ALA A 76 -18.25 -4.00 -5.05
N THR A 77 -17.22 -4.70 -4.55
CA THR A 77 -16.55 -5.75 -5.35
C THR A 77 -17.49 -6.89 -5.76
N MET A 78 -18.60 -7.08 -5.03
CA MET A 78 -19.61 -8.09 -5.34
C MET A 78 -20.81 -7.50 -6.09
N GLU A 79 -21.24 -6.28 -5.74
CA GLU A 79 -22.45 -5.65 -6.28
C GLU A 79 -22.20 -4.94 -7.62
N ASP A 80 -21.05 -4.29 -7.75
CA ASP A 80 -20.65 -3.51 -8.93
C ASP A 80 -19.12 -3.52 -9.11
N PRO A 81 -18.55 -4.64 -9.58
CA PRO A 81 -17.11 -4.76 -9.77
C PRO A 81 -16.55 -3.79 -10.82
N GLU A 82 -17.35 -3.39 -11.81
CA GLU A 82 -16.95 -2.42 -12.84
C GLU A 82 -16.71 -1.03 -12.23
N PHE A 83 -17.59 -0.61 -11.32
CA PHE A 83 -17.40 0.61 -10.53
C PHE A 83 -16.08 0.57 -9.75
N VAL A 84 -15.77 -0.54 -9.07
CA VAL A 84 -14.52 -0.66 -8.29
C VAL A 84 -13.30 -0.60 -9.19
N THR A 85 -13.31 -1.31 -10.31
CA THR A 85 -12.21 -1.27 -11.29
C THR A 85 -11.99 0.14 -11.82
N GLU A 86 -13.06 0.84 -12.23
CA GLU A 86 -12.93 2.22 -12.72
C GLU A 86 -12.47 3.16 -11.61
N PHE A 87 -12.97 3.00 -10.39
CA PHE A 87 -12.54 3.82 -9.26
C PHE A 87 -11.04 3.68 -8.97
N LEU A 88 -10.51 2.46 -8.97
CA LEU A 88 -9.07 2.22 -8.83
C LEU A 88 -8.30 2.79 -10.02
N ASN A 89 -8.80 2.64 -11.25
CA ASN A 89 -8.17 3.24 -12.43
C ASN A 89 -8.07 4.77 -12.31
N ARG A 90 -9.10 5.44 -11.79
CA ARG A 90 -9.09 6.90 -11.56
C ARG A 90 -8.04 7.31 -10.53
N ILE A 91 -7.90 6.55 -9.45
CA ILE A 91 -6.84 6.79 -8.47
C ILE A 91 -5.45 6.69 -9.12
N VAL A 92 -5.23 5.66 -9.92
CA VAL A 92 -3.95 5.45 -10.61
C VAL A 92 -3.70 6.56 -11.64
N ASP A 93 -4.62 6.75 -12.58
CA ASP A 93 -4.43 7.58 -13.77
C ASP A 93 -4.48 9.07 -13.48
N ASP A 94 -5.47 9.50 -12.69
CA ASP A 94 -5.78 10.92 -12.50
C ASP A 94 -5.09 11.49 -11.26
N PHE A 95 -4.61 10.62 -10.35
CA PHE A 95 -3.94 11.04 -9.12
C PHE A 95 -2.51 10.50 -8.96
N HIS A 96 -2.28 9.18 -8.82
CA HIS A 96 -0.97 8.65 -8.46
C HIS A 96 0.08 8.82 -9.57
N ALA A 97 -0.20 8.39 -10.79
CA ALA A 97 0.76 8.50 -11.89
C ALA A 97 1.25 9.95 -12.13
N PRO A 98 0.38 10.98 -12.24
CA PRO A 98 0.85 12.36 -12.37
C PRO A 98 1.56 12.88 -11.11
N MET A 99 1.12 12.47 -9.92
CA MET A 99 1.77 12.83 -8.66
C MET A 99 3.19 12.28 -8.57
N PHE A 100 3.41 10.99 -8.86
CA PHE A 100 4.72 10.37 -8.80
C PHE A 100 5.69 10.95 -9.84
N ARG A 101 5.22 11.26 -11.04
CA ARG A 101 6.03 11.99 -12.03
C ARG A 101 6.47 13.35 -11.50
N ALA A 102 5.54 14.13 -10.94
CA ALA A 102 5.86 15.44 -10.39
C ALA A 102 6.85 15.34 -9.21
N LEU A 103 6.67 14.36 -8.33
CA LEU A 103 7.62 14.11 -7.23
C LEU A 103 9.02 13.75 -7.75
N ALA A 104 9.10 12.92 -8.80
CA ALA A 104 10.38 12.54 -9.39
C ALA A 104 11.14 13.71 -10.03
N GLU A 105 10.42 14.72 -10.53
CA GLU A 105 11.04 15.94 -11.07
C GLU A 105 11.70 16.80 -10.00
N VAL A 106 11.18 16.79 -8.77
CA VAL A 106 11.64 17.68 -7.67
C VAL A 106 12.46 16.96 -6.60
N LEU A 107 12.41 15.62 -6.54
CA LEU A 107 13.16 14.81 -5.59
C LEU A 107 14.27 14.03 -6.33
N PRO A 108 15.52 14.52 -6.30
CA PRO A 108 16.65 13.80 -6.90
C PRO A 108 16.76 12.37 -6.37
N GLY A 109 17.06 11.44 -7.26
CA GLY A 109 17.25 10.03 -6.89
C GLY A 109 15.96 9.24 -6.67
N PHE A 110 14.78 9.82 -6.94
CA PHE A 110 13.49 9.12 -6.85
C PHE A 110 13.51 7.81 -7.62
N ALA A 111 13.57 6.69 -6.89
CA ALA A 111 13.79 5.36 -7.46
C ALA A 111 12.76 4.33 -6.99
N THR A 112 11.90 4.70 -6.03
CA THR A 112 10.94 3.77 -5.44
C THR A 112 9.56 4.42 -5.37
N MET A 113 8.57 3.75 -5.96
CA MET A 113 7.15 4.00 -5.70
C MET A 113 6.78 3.28 -4.40
N SER A 114 6.93 3.98 -3.28
CA SER A 114 6.64 3.44 -1.95
C SER A 114 5.15 3.60 -1.64
N LEU A 115 4.47 2.46 -1.51
CA LEU A 115 3.06 2.36 -1.18
C LEU A 115 2.87 1.62 0.16
N ALA A 116 1.74 1.92 0.81
CA ALA A 116 1.26 1.19 1.97
C ALA A 116 -0.20 0.81 1.77
N ASP A 117 -0.49 -0.49 1.78
CA ASP A 117 -1.82 -1.03 1.52
C ASP A 117 -2.42 -1.74 2.75
N ALA A 118 -2.60 -0.98 3.82
CA ALA A 118 -3.11 -1.50 5.09
C ALA A 118 -4.49 -2.20 4.99
N PHE A 119 -5.34 -1.82 4.02
CA PHE A 119 -6.64 -2.45 3.81
C PHE A 119 -6.60 -3.68 2.88
N ALA A 120 -5.44 -4.02 2.29
CA ALA A 120 -5.26 -5.21 1.45
C ALA A 120 -4.91 -6.47 2.24
N SER A 121 -4.86 -6.38 3.57
CA SER A 121 -4.48 -7.48 4.44
C SER A 121 -5.62 -8.44 4.74
N VAL A 122 -5.30 -9.71 4.93
CA VAL A 122 -6.27 -10.72 5.40
C VAL A 122 -6.48 -10.54 6.92
N PRO A 123 -7.73 -10.54 7.43
CA PRO A 123 -8.97 -10.93 6.78
C PRO A 123 -9.82 -9.75 6.28
N VAL A 124 -9.26 -8.54 6.15
CA VAL A 124 -10.00 -7.38 5.61
C VAL A 124 -10.44 -7.66 4.19
N VAL A 125 -9.56 -8.26 3.39
CA VAL A 125 -9.87 -8.73 2.04
C VAL A 125 -9.64 -10.22 1.89
N THR A 126 -10.12 -10.77 0.79
CA THR A 126 -9.85 -12.16 0.38
C THR A 126 -8.75 -12.19 -0.69
N PRO A 127 -8.04 -13.33 -0.86
CA PRO A 127 -7.11 -13.52 -1.98
C PRO A 127 -7.76 -13.26 -3.35
N LYS A 128 -9.07 -13.48 -3.47
CA LYS A 128 -9.84 -13.14 -4.66
C LYS A 128 -9.82 -11.63 -4.95
N ILE A 129 -10.08 -10.79 -3.95
CA ILE A 129 -10.05 -9.33 -4.10
C ILE A 129 -8.64 -8.86 -4.47
N VAL A 130 -7.61 -9.44 -3.83
CA VAL A 130 -6.22 -9.14 -4.15
C VAL A 130 -5.93 -9.39 -5.62
N ARG A 131 -6.33 -10.56 -6.14
CA ARG A 131 -6.10 -10.97 -7.53
C ARG A 131 -6.92 -10.16 -8.54
N GLU A 132 -8.17 -9.82 -8.23
CA GLU A 132 -9.10 -9.21 -9.19
C GLU A 132 -9.06 -7.68 -9.21
N PHE A 133 -8.65 -7.02 -8.11
CA PHE A 133 -8.69 -5.56 -7.99
C PHE A 133 -7.35 -4.96 -7.59
N ILE A 134 -6.73 -5.48 -6.53
CA ILE A 134 -5.53 -4.84 -5.93
C ILE A 134 -4.32 -5.01 -6.84
N LYS A 135 -3.95 -6.25 -7.18
CA LYS A 135 -2.83 -6.53 -8.07
C LYS A 135 -2.98 -5.84 -9.44
N PRO A 136 -4.13 -5.90 -10.13
CA PRO A 136 -4.33 -5.16 -11.37
C PRO A 136 -4.14 -3.64 -11.23
N SER A 137 -4.56 -3.04 -10.11
CA SER A 137 -4.33 -1.61 -9.87
C SER A 137 -2.84 -1.28 -9.72
N LEU A 138 -2.06 -2.13 -9.07
CA LEU A 138 -0.60 -1.98 -8.94
C LEU A 138 0.14 -2.23 -10.26
N GLU A 139 -0.32 -3.19 -11.06
CA GLU A 139 0.19 -3.40 -12.43
C GLU A 139 -0.07 -2.16 -13.29
N ARG A 140 -1.25 -1.54 -13.14
CA ARG A 140 -1.58 -0.29 -13.80
C ARG A 140 -0.70 0.87 -13.34
N GLU A 141 -0.36 0.97 -12.05
CA GLU A 141 0.60 1.98 -11.56
C GLU A 141 1.93 1.87 -12.32
N LEU A 142 2.48 0.66 -12.42
CA LEU A 142 3.72 0.41 -13.15
C LEU A 142 3.59 0.76 -14.64
N GLU A 143 2.50 0.35 -15.29
CA GLU A 143 2.22 0.64 -16.70
C GLU A 143 2.10 2.16 -16.94
N LYS A 144 1.32 2.86 -16.12
CA LYS A 144 1.05 4.28 -16.31
C LYS A 144 2.25 5.11 -15.96
N LEU A 145 2.92 4.84 -14.85
CA LEU A 145 4.10 5.57 -14.44
C LEU A 145 5.19 5.47 -15.51
N ASN A 146 5.39 4.29 -16.10
CA ASN A 146 6.29 4.04 -17.23
C ASN A 146 7.66 4.74 -17.04
N MET A 147 8.21 4.64 -15.83
CA MET A 147 9.49 5.23 -15.46
C MET A 147 10.53 4.10 -15.39
N PRO A 148 11.46 4.01 -16.35
CA PRO A 148 12.48 2.96 -16.32
C PRO A 148 13.31 3.01 -15.03
N GLY A 149 13.47 1.84 -14.39
CA GLY A 149 14.26 1.70 -13.17
C GLY A 149 13.54 2.04 -11.87
N ILE A 150 12.26 2.44 -11.91
CA ILE A 150 11.46 2.59 -10.69
C ILE A 150 11.11 1.22 -10.11
N VAL A 151 11.24 1.10 -8.79
CA VAL A 151 10.86 -0.09 -8.04
C VAL A 151 9.51 0.13 -7.37
N LEU A 152 8.57 -0.78 -7.55
CA LEU A 152 7.35 -0.86 -6.73
C LEU A 152 7.70 -1.47 -5.38
N GLN A 153 7.24 -0.83 -4.30
CA GLN A 153 7.29 -1.41 -2.97
C GLN A 153 5.96 -1.11 -2.27
N ASP A 154 5.08 -2.10 -2.23
CA ASP A 154 3.78 -2.01 -1.55
C ASP A 154 3.78 -2.75 -0.21
N THR A 155 3.65 -2.02 0.89
CA THR A 155 3.89 -2.56 2.24
C THR A 155 2.61 -2.69 3.06
N ALA A 156 2.75 -3.13 4.32
CA ALA A 156 1.67 -3.31 5.29
C ALA A 156 0.74 -4.51 5.05
N PHE A 157 1.21 -5.54 4.34
CA PHE A 157 0.53 -6.83 4.25
C PHE A 157 0.69 -7.67 5.52
N PHE A 158 -0.43 -8.18 6.01
CA PHE A 158 -0.52 -9.19 7.07
C PHE A 158 -1.65 -10.18 6.78
N GLY A 159 -1.74 -11.23 7.59
CA GLY A 159 -2.76 -12.27 7.54
C GLY A 159 -2.37 -13.53 6.77
N THR A 160 -1.12 -13.69 6.36
CA THR A 160 -0.61 -14.91 5.71
C THR A 160 -0.85 -16.15 6.59
N ALA A 161 -0.75 -16.01 7.91
CA ALA A 161 -0.98 -17.10 8.86
C ALA A 161 -2.43 -17.61 8.85
N GLN A 162 -3.39 -16.78 8.45
CA GLN A 162 -4.81 -17.12 8.41
C GLN A 162 -5.21 -17.88 7.15
N LEU A 163 -4.38 -17.84 6.11
CA LEU A 163 -4.60 -18.56 4.87
C LEU A 163 -3.98 -19.96 4.94
N THR A 164 -4.40 -20.89 4.07
CA THR A 164 -3.79 -22.22 3.93
C THR A 164 -3.72 -22.63 2.46
N GLY A 165 -2.93 -23.67 2.15
CA GLY A 165 -2.88 -24.26 0.81
C GLY A 165 -2.55 -23.26 -0.30
N THR A 166 -3.31 -23.33 -1.40
CA THR A 166 -3.13 -22.49 -2.59
C THR A 166 -3.34 -21.01 -2.30
N ASP A 167 -4.34 -20.66 -1.48
CA ASP A 167 -4.64 -19.27 -1.14
C ASP A 167 -3.48 -18.59 -0.40
N ARG A 168 -2.84 -19.31 0.53
CA ARG A 168 -1.64 -18.79 1.20
C ARG A 168 -0.52 -18.56 0.19
N LYS A 169 -0.27 -19.55 -0.67
CA LYS A 169 0.80 -19.46 -1.66
C LYS A 169 0.57 -18.30 -2.63
N GLU A 170 -0.65 -18.13 -3.14
CA GLU A 170 -0.99 -17.00 -4.03
C GLU A 170 -0.77 -15.65 -3.36
N TYR A 171 -1.11 -15.53 -2.07
CA TYR A 171 -0.91 -14.32 -1.31
C TYR A 171 0.57 -14.05 -1.01
N GLU A 172 1.36 -15.08 -0.68
CA GLU A 172 2.81 -14.99 -0.54
C GLU A 172 3.49 -14.58 -1.86
N ASP A 173 3.09 -15.19 -2.98
CA ASP A 173 3.58 -14.86 -4.33
C ASP A 173 3.27 -13.39 -4.66
N PHE A 174 2.10 -12.88 -4.25
CA PHE A 174 1.72 -11.47 -4.41
C PHE A 174 2.57 -10.52 -3.56
N ILE A 175 2.81 -10.86 -2.28
CA ILE A 175 3.69 -10.07 -1.39
C ILE A 175 5.09 -9.97 -2.01
N VAL A 176 5.64 -11.08 -2.47
CA VAL A 176 6.96 -11.12 -3.12
C VAL A 176 6.97 -10.28 -4.39
N TRP A 177 5.98 -10.42 -5.25
CA TRP A 177 5.88 -9.68 -6.50
C TRP A 177 5.79 -8.16 -6.30
N SER A 178 5.00 -7.71 -5.33
CA SER A 178 4.75 -6.28 -5.05
C SER A 178 5.88 -5.57 -4.31
N ASN A 179 6.93 -6.30 -3.91
CA ASN A 179 8.01 -5.75 -3.09
C ASN A 179 9.43 -6.18 -3.47
N ASN A 180 9.57 -7.24 -4.27
CA ASN A 180 10.85 -7.93 -4.47
C ASN A 180 11.49 -8.39 -3.15
N MET A 181 10.65 -8.69 -2.16
CA MET A 181 11.00 -9.08 -0.78
C MET A 181 9.82 -9.85 -0.19
N PHE A 182 10.09 -10.83 0.67
CA PHE A 182 9.03 -11.47 1.44
C PHE A 182 8.84 -10.75 2.79
N PHE A 183 7.64 -10.24 3.04
CA PHE A 183 7.24 -9.69 4.33
C PHE A 183 6.56 -10.78 5.17
N CYS A 184 7.09 -11.03 6.36
CA CYS A 184 6.44 -11.82 7.38
C CYS A 184 6.55 -11.04 8.69
N ILE A 185 5.57 -10.18 8.94
CA ILE A 185 5.53 -9.27 10.09
C ILE A 185 4.50 -9.74 11.11
N ASP A 186 4.41 -9.09 12.26
CA ASP A 186 3.40 -9.44 13.24
C ASP A 186 1.97 -9.18 12.69
N PRO A 187 0.99 -10.04 13.02
CA PRO A 187 1.10 -11.23 13.87
C PRO A 187 1.64 -12.50 13.17
N ASP A 188 1.77 -12.48 11.83
CA ASP A 188 2.08 -13.68 11.03
C ASP A 188 3.40 -14.36 11.42
N LEU A 189 4.46 -13.58 11.71
CA LEU A 189 5.75 -14.15 12.08
C LEU A 189 5.69 -15.00 13.35
N THR A 190 4.82 -14.62 14.30
CA THR A 190 4.65 -15.35 15.57
C THR A 190 3.98 -16.70 15.32
N GLU A 191 2.98 -16.74 14.44
CA GLU A 191 2.21 -17.95 14.14
C GLU A 191 2.94 -18.88 13.16
N LEU A 192 3.56 -18.31 12.12
CA LEU A 192 4.23 -19.08 11.07
C LEU A 192 5.65 -19.48 11.43
N THR A 193 6.28 -18.79 12.39
CA THR A 193 7.69 -18.93 12.82
C THR A 193 8.72 -18.27 11.87
N PRO A 194 9.88 -17.84 12.40
CA PRO A 194 11.01 -17.37 11.59
C PRO A 194 11.53 -18.40 10.59
N GLU A 195 11.51 -19.68 10.93
CA GLU A 195 11.97 -20.77 10.07
C GLU A 195 11.12 -20.88 8.80
N TYR A 196 9.80 -20.79 8.95
CA TYR A 196 8.88 -20.76 7.81
C TYR A 196 9.13 -19.53 6.94
N ALA A 197 9.20 -18.35 7.55
CA ALA A 197 9.40 -17.10 6.83
C ALA A 197 10.71 -17.11 6.02
N ARG A 198 11.79 -17.61 6.64
CA ARG A 198 13.08 -17.81 5.98
C ARG A 198 12.99 -18.81 4.82
N ARG A 199 12.27 -19.91 5.00
CA ARG A 199 12.07 -20.92 3.95
C ARG A 199 11.40 -20.30 2.73
N VAL A 200 10.27 -19.60 2.92
CA VAL A 200 9.54 -18.95 1.82
C VAL A 200 10.40 -17.92 1.08
N ALA A 201 11.12 -17.06 1.82
CA ALA A 201 12.02 -16.07 1.22
C ALA A 201 13.16 -16.74 0.41
N THR A 202 13.72 -17.84 0.94
CA THR A 202 14.79 -18.61 0.26
C THR A 202 14.28 -19.29 -1.00
N GLU A 203 13.08 -19.89 -0.97
CA GLU A 203 12.45 -20.53 -2.14
C GLU A 203 12.20 -19.53 -3.28
N HIS A 204 11.89 -18.28 -2.95
CA HIS A 204 11.70 -17.20 -3.92
C HIS A 204 12.99 -16.48 -4.32
N GLY A 205 14.11 -16.73 -3.62
CA GLY A 205 15.38 -16.06 -3.87
C GLY A 205 15.36 -14.57 -3.54
N VAL A 206 14.52 -14.14 -2.59
CA VAL A 206 14.36 -12.73 -2.20
C VAL A 206 14.77 -12.49 -0.74
N PRO A 207 15.08 -11.24 -0.35
CA PRO A 207 15.28 -10.91 1.06
C PRO A 207 14.03 -11.18 1.91
N LEU A 208 14.22 -11.36 3.20
CA LEU A 208 13.16 -11.47 4.21
C LEU A 208 13.13 -10.20 5.06
N MET A 209 11.96 -9.56 5.17
CA MET A 209 11.67 -8.64 6.28
C MET A 209 10.80 -9.36 7.31
N ALA A 210 11.37 -9.56 8.50
CA ALA A 210 10.71 -10.18 9.63
C ALA A 210 10.32 -9.12 10.67
N GLY A 211 9.04 -9.04 11.01
CA GLY A 211 8.51 -8.12 12.02
C GLY A 211 8.20 -8.82 13.33
N ILE A 212 8.79 -8.32 14.43
CA ILE A 212 8.60 -8.87 15.78
C ILE A 212 7.52 -8.05 16.48
N ALA A 213 6.58 -8.71 17.16
CA ALA A 213 5.49 -8.00 17.81
C ALA A 213 6.02 -7.07 18.91
N ALA A 214 5.50 -5.84 19.00
CA ALA A 214 5.93 -4.87 20.01
C ALA A 214 5.86 -5.43 21.45
N LYS A 215 4.84 -6.23 21.75
CA LYS A 215 4.66 -6.92 23.04
C LYS A 215 5.82 -7.87 23.39
N GLN A 216 6.45 -8.48 22.39
CA GLN A 216 7.60 -9.37 22.61
C GLN A 216 8.86 -8.57 23.00
N VAL A 217 8.96 -7.32 22.54
CA VAL A 217 10.06 -6.39 22.89
C VAL A 217 9.88 -5.83 24.30
N GLU A 218 8.64 -5.54 24.72
CA GLU A 218 8.34 -5.06 26.08
C GLU A 218 8.65 -6.09 27.18
N SER A 219 8.67 -7.38 26.83
CA SER A 219 8.98 -8.48 27.76
C SER A 219 10.46 -8.89 27.80
N ALA A 220 11.32 -8.24 27.02
CA ALA A 220 12.76 -8.47 27.08
C ALA A 220 13.37 -7.65 28.25
N PRO A 221 14.17 -8.27 29.15
CA PRO A 221 14.77 -7.59 30.30
C PRO A 221 15.77 -6.50 29.92
#